data_AF-A0A0Q6DFA0-F1
#
_entry.id   AF-A0A0Q6DFA0-F1
#
_cell.length_a   1.000
_cell.length_b   1.000
_cell.length_c   1.000
_cell.angle_alpha   90.00
_cell.angle_beta   90.00
_cell.angle_gamma   90.00
#
_symmetry.space_group_name_H-M   'P 1'
#
loop_
_entity.id
_entity.type
_entity.pdbx_description
1 polymer ?
#
loop_
_entity_poly.entity_id
_entity_poly.type
_entity_poly.pdbx_seq_one_letter_code
_entity_poly.pdbx_strand_id
1 'polypeptide(L)'
;MLRLVQQILFQETQMKSIQHRTDMAERSFLLTEERSFHSRAKVDRDAGLWIAGRLGLAETDAAKFAEETVAAGVRSTCGRGGFDYLALMLDDAGLHVEELRTRYAIALAAASLPPLVFSAAPVLHA
;
A
#
# COMPACT_ATOMS: atom_id res chain seq x y z
N MET A 1 31.08 36.55 28.17
CA MET A 1 30.65 35.16 28.47
C MET A 1 29.15 34.93 28.28
N LEU A 2 28.25 35.77 28.83
CA LEU A 2 26.78 35.53 28.75
C LEU A 2 26.22 35.34 27.32
N ARG A 3 26.65 36.16 26.33
CA ARG A 3 26.21 36.03 24.93
C ARG A 3 26.60 34.70 24.28
N LEU A 4 27.78 34.18 24.61
CA LEU A 4 28.29 32.93 24.02
C LEU A 4 27.46 31.73 24.52
N VAL A 5 27.10 31.73 25.81
CA VAL A 5 26.26 30.69 26.42
C VAL A 5 24.83 30.74 25.85
N GLN A 6 24.25 31.93 25.68
CA GLN A 6 22.93 32.09 25.04
C GLN A 6 22.93 31.60 23.58
N GLN A 7 24.00 31.88 22.84
CA GLN A 7 24.12 31.45 21.45
C GLN A 7 24.28 29.93 21.33
N ILE A 8 25.04 29.29 22.23
CA ILE A 8 25.18 27.82 22.27
C ILE A 8 23.85 27.15 22.62
N LEU A 9 23.14 27.63 23.66
CA LEU A 9 21.83 27.08 24.06
C LEU A 9 20.77 27.22 22.95
N PHE A 10 20.78 28.34 22.22
CA PHE A 10 19.90 28.52 21.06
C PHE A 10 20.22 27.52 19.95
N GLN A 11 21.50 27.34 19.62
CA GLN A 11 21.94 26.38 18.60
C GLN A 11 21.58 24.93 18.99
N GLU A 12 21.77 24.54 20.26
CA GLU A 12 21.37 23.22 20.74
C GLU A 12 19.86 22.98 20.68
N THR A 13 19.06 24.00 21.00
CA THR A 13 17.59 23.94 20.93
C THR A 13 17.13 23.80 19.48
N GLN A 14 17.76 24.52 18.55
CA GLN A 14 17.48 24.41 17.12
C GLN A 14 17.89 23.04 16.56
N MET A 15 19.08 22.53 16.91
CA MET A 15 19.51 21.18 16.52
C MET A 15 18.54 20.10 17.02
N LYS A 16 18.11 20.18 18.29
CA LYS A 16 17.10 19.25 18.85
C LYS A 16 15.75 19.34 18.11
N SER A 17 15.32 20.55 17.73
CA SER A 17 14.09 20.75 16.96
C SER A 17 14.19 20.21 15.54
N ILE A 18 15.34 20.34 14.88
CA ILE A 18 15.58 19.80 13.53
C ILE A 18 15.60 18.28 13.60
N GLN A 19 16.32 17.69 14.56
CA GLN A 19 16.37 16.24 14.75
C GLN A 19 14.96 15.65 14.96
N HIS A 20 14.17 16.25 15.84
CA HIS A 20 12.79 15.80 16.08
C HIS A 20 11.92 15.86 14.81
N ARG A 21 12.09 16.90 13.98
CA ARG A 21 11.38 17.01 12.70
C ARG A 21 11.83 15.93 11.71
N THR A 22 13.12 15.62 11.64
CA THR A 22 13.66 14.54 10.83
C THR A 22 13.09 13.19 11.27
N ASP A 23 13.13 12.89 12.57
CA ASP A 23 12.61 11.64 13.12
C ASP A 23 11.11 11.46 12.83
N MET A 24 10.33 12.53 12.94
CA MET A 24 8.91 12.51 12.58
C MET A 24 8.68 12.28 11.09
N ALA A 25 9.47 12.92 10.23
CA ALA A 25 9.37 12.75 8.78
C ALA A 25 9.73 11.32 8.36
N GLU A 26 10.83 10.76 8.88
CA GLU A 26 11.24 9.39 8.63
C GLU A 26 10.18 8.39 9.09
N ARG A 27 9.63 8.57 10.29
CA ARG A 27 8.56 7.70 10.80
C ARG A 27 7.30 7.79 9.96
N SER A 28 6.89 9.00 9.56
CA SER A 28 5.72 9.19 8.71
C SER A 28 5.92 8.54 7.34
N PHE A 29 7.13 8.65 6.78
CA PHE A 29 7.49 8.01 5.52
C PHE A 29 7.41 6.49 5.63
N LEU A 30 8.03 5.89 6.65
CA LEU A 30 8.00 4.44 6.88
C LEU A 30 6.57 3.90 7.01
N LEU A 31 5.72 4.56 7.81
CA LEU A 31 4.32 4.17 7.96
C LEU A 31 3.53 4.25 6.65
N THR A 32 3.85 5.26 5.82
CA THR A 32 3.22 5.43 4.52
C THR A 32 3.66 4.33 3.56
N GLU A 33 4.95 4.03 3.50
CA GLU A 33 5.49 2.98 2.64
C GLU A 33 5.02 1.58 3.06
N GLU A 34 4.98 1.29 4.36
CA GLU A 34 4.47 0.02 4.90
C GLU A 34 2.99 -0.17 4.51
N ARG A 35 2.16 0.86 4.72
CA ARG A 35 0.75 0.83 4.30
C ARG A 35 0.62 0.65 2.78
N SER A 36 1.43 1.37 2.01
CA SER A 36 1.44 1.30 0.55
C SER A 36 1.81 -0.11 0.07
N PHE A 37 2.84 -0.71 0.68
CA PHE A 37 3.27 -2.07 0.40
C PHE A 37 2.18 -3.10 0.69
N HIS A 38 1.57 -3.05 1.89
CA HIS A 38 0.49 -3.96 2.24
C HIS A 38 -0.72 -3.81 1.32
N SER A 39 -1.06 -2.57 0.96
CA SER A 39 -2.15 -2.28 0.04
C SER A 39 -1.89 -2.90 -1.34
N ARG A 40 -0.69 -2.69 -1.90
CA ARG A 40 -0.30 -3.28 -3.19
C ARG A 40 -0.30 -4.80 -3.15
N ALA A 41 0.30 -5.42 -2.13
CA ALA A 41 0.34 -6.87 -1.99
C ALA A 41 -1.07 -7.48 -1.86
N LYS A 42 -1.99 -6.79 -1.19
CA LYS A 42 -3.40 -7.21 -1.14
C LYS A 42 -4.05 -7.13 -2.53
N VAL A 43 -3.87 -6.02 -3.23
CA VAL A 43 -4.42 -5.81 -4.59
C VAL A 43 -3.89 -6.86 -5.56
N ASP A 44 -2.59 -7.14 -5.52
CA ASP A 44 -1.94 -8.18 -6.33
C ASP A 44 -2.57 -9.56 -6.09
N ARG A 45 -2.80 -9.92 -4.83
CA ARG A 45 -3.47 -11.17 -4.48
C ARG A 45 -4.90 -11.23 -5.01
N ASP A 46 -5.69 -10.18 -4.76
CA ASP A 46 -7.10 -10.13 -5.16
C ASP A 46 -7.24 -10.17 -6.70
N ALA A 47 -6.36 -9.46 -7.42
CA ALA A 47 -6.31 -9.49 -8.88
C ALA A 47 -5.85 -10.85 -9.43
N GLY A 48 -4.88 -11.50 -8.77
CA GLY A 48 -4.42 -12.84 -9.11
C GLY A 48 -5.53 -13.88 -8.97
N LEU A 49 -6.28 -13.88 -7.87
CA LEU A 49 -7.42 -14.78 -7.68
C LEU A 49 -8.51 -14.55 -8.75
N TRP A 50 -8.76 -13.29 -9.10
CA TRP A 50 -9.72 -12.96 -10.14
C TRP A 50 -9.30 -13.49 -11.51
N ILE A 51 -8.05 -13.31 -11.93
CA ILE A 51 -7.54 -13.85 -13.20
C ILE A 51 -7.49 -15.37 -13.19
N ALA A 52 -7.08 -15.98 -12.08
CA ALA A 52 -7.13 -17.44 -11.92
C ALA A 52 -8.54 -18.01 -12.16
N GLY A 53 -9.58 -17.33 -11.67
CA GLY A 53 -10.97 -17.69 -11.93
C GLY A 53 -11.34 -17.57 -13.42
N ARG A 54 -10.79 -16.58 -14.14
CA ARG A 54 -10.99 -16.44 -15.60
C ARG A 54 -10.25 -17.51 -16.41
N LEU A 55 -9.10 -17.96 -15.93
CA LEU A 55 -8.31 -19.05 -16.51
C LEU A 55 -8.89 -20.45 -16.18
N GLY A 56 -9.90 -20.52 -15.31
CA GLY A 56 -10.51 -21.79 -14.90
C GLY A 56 -9.62 -22.65 -13.99
N LEU A 57 -8.68 -22.02 -13.25
CA LEU A 57 -7.82 -22.74 -12.32
C LEU A 57 -8.61 -23.27 -11.12
N ALA A 58 -8.26 -24.48 -10.67
CA ALA A 58 -8.79 -25.05 -9.44
C ALA A 58 -8.31 -24.26 -8.21
N GLU A 59 -9.04 -24.34 -7.10
CA GLU A 59 -8.81 -23.53 -5.89
C GLU A 59 -7.34 -23.51 -5.41
N THR A 60 -6.70 -24.68 -5.38
CA THR A 60 -5.29 -24.79 -4.96
C THR A 60 -4.32 -24.11 -5.93
N ASP A 61 -4.60 -24.18 -7.23
CA ASP A 61 -3.74 -23.57 -8.25
C ASP A 61 -4.03 -22.07 -8.38
N ALA A 62 -5.27 -21.65 -8.14
CA ALA A 62 -5.65 -20.25 -8.05
C ALA A 62 -4.96 -19.55 -6.86
N ALA A 63 -4.88 -20.21 -5.71
CA ALA A 63 -4.16 -19.70 -4.55
C ALA A 63 -2.66 -19.50 -4.84
N LYS A 64 -2.01 -20.51 -5.45
CA LYS A 64 -0.60 -20.42 -5.87
C LYS A 64 -0.38 -19.31 -6.89
N PHE A 65 -1.25 -19.21 -7.90
CA PHE A 65 -1.17 -18.16 -8.92
C PHE A 65 -1.27 -16.75 -8.30
N ALA A 66 -2.16 -16.57 -7.31
CA ALA A 66 -2.26 -15.32 -6.58
C ALA A 66 -1.02 -15.03 -5.73
N GLU A 67 -0.41 -16.04 -5.10
CA GLU A 67 0.86 -15.91 -4.38
C GLU A 67 2.03 -15.53 -5.30
N GLU A 68 2.11 -16.13 -6.48
CA GLU A 68 3.11 -15.78 -7.50
C GLU A 68 2.95 -14.34 -7.97
N THR A 69 1.71 -13.88 -8.12
CA THR A 69 1.39 -12.48 -8.46
C THR A 69 1.94 -11.53 -7.41
N VAL A 70 1.70 -11.80 -6.12
CA VAL A 70 2.26 -11.01 -5.02
C VAL A 70 3.79 -11.07 -5.03
N ALA A 71 4.37 -12.25 -5.24
CA ALA A 71 5.81 -12.43 -5.28
C ALA A 71 6.46 -11.64 -6.43
N ALA A 72 5.78 -11.54 -7.59
CA ALA A 72 6.20 -10.69 -8.69
C ALA A 72 6.19 -9.20 -8.29
N GLY A 73 5.16 -8.76 -7.59
CA GLY A 73 5.08 -7.41 -7.00
C GLY A 73 6.23 -7.11 -6.04
N VAL A 74 6.54 -8.04 -5.14
CA VAL A 74 7.65 -7.91 -4.15
C VAL A 74 9.03 -7.82 -4.81
N ARG A 75 9.27 -8.57 -5.89
CA ARG A 75 10.55 -8.54 -6.62
C ARG A 75 10.75 -7.28 -7.47
N SER A 76 9.67 -6.54 -7.75
CA SER A 76 9.70 -5.37 -8.62
C SER A 76 10.18 -4.12 -7.88
N THR A 77 11.18 -3.43 -8.43
CA THR A 77 11.74 -2.20 -7.87
C THR A 77 10.75 -1.03 -7.87
N CYS A 78 9.74 -1.05 -8.75
CA CYS A 78 8.70 -0.03 -8.82
C CYS A 78 7.37 -0.47 -8.19
N GLY A 79 7.29 -1.68 -7.63
CA GLY A 79 6.08 -2.21 -7.01
C GLY A 79 4.94 -2.52 -8.00
N ARG A 80 5.22 -2.54 -9.31
CA ARG A 80 4.25 -2.84 -10.38
C ARG A 80 4.29 -4.30 -10.84
N GLY A 81 5.19 -5.10 -10.30
CA GLY A 81 5.46 -6.46 -10.79
C GLY A 81 4.25 -7.39 -10.81
N GLY A 82 3.30 -7.25 -9.87
CA GLY A 82 2.06 -8.03 -9.89
C GLY A 82 1.18 -7.68 -11.08
N PHE A 83 1.00 -6.38 -11.38
CA PHE A 83 0.28 -5.94 -12.58
C PHE A 83 0.95 -6.46 -13.85
N ASP A 84 2.28 -6.32 -13.95
CA ASP A 84 3.03 -6.71 -15.15
C ASP A 84 2.99 -8.22 -15.35
N TYR A 85 3.06 -9.01 -14.27
CA TYR A 85 2.90 -10.47 -14.30
C TYR A 85 1.51 -10.87 -14.82
N LEU A 86 0.44 -10.26 -14.29
CA LEU A 86 -0.93 -10.54 -14.72
C LEU A 86 -1.21 -10.09 -16.15
N ALA A 87 -0.57 -9.02 -16.61
CA ALA A 87 -0.72 -8.52 -17.97
C ALA A 87 -0.31 -9.55 -19.04
N LEU A 88 0.58 -10.48 -18.70
CA LEU A 88 1.01 -11.57 -19.58
C LEU A 88 -0.08 -12.64 -19.79
N MET A 89 -1.05 -12.73 -18.88
CA MET A 89 -2.09 -13.76 -18.90
C MET A 89 -3.43 -13.25 -19.45
N LEU A 90 -3.50 -12.00 -19.91
CA LEU A 90 -4.78 -11.37 -20.29
C LEU A 90 -5.43 -12.00 -21.51
N ASP A 91 -4.63 -12.37 -22.51
CA ASP A 91 -5.13 -13.00 -23.73
C ASP A 91 -5.75 -14.37 -23.41
N ASP A 92 -5.03 -15.19 -22.63
CA ASP A 92 -5.49 -16.50 -22.16
C ASP A 92 -6.74 -16.38 -21.28
N ALA A 93 -6.84 -15.31 -20.49
CA ALA A 93 -7.99 -15.03 -19.65
C ALA A 93 -9.18 -14.40 -20.40
N GLY A 94 -9.02 -14.07 -21.70
CA GLY A 94 -10.02 -13.37 -22.49
C GLY A 94 -10.41 -12.02 -21.88
N LEU A 95 -9.40 -11.22 -21.54
CA LEU A 95 -9.53 -9.91 -20.87
C LEU A 95 -8.81 -8.82 -21.65
N HIS A 96 -9.39 -7.62 -21.67
CA HIS A 96 -8.67 -6.45 -22.14
C HIS A 96 -7.84 -5.81 -21.02
N VAL A 97 -6.69 -5.20 -21.36
CA VAL A 97 -5.81 -4.54 -20.38
C VAL A 97 -6.49 -3.45 -19.55
N GLU A 98 -7.50 -2.79 -20.12
CA GLU A 98 -8.30 -1.78 -19.39
C GLU A 98 -9.12 -2.38 -18.24
N GLU A 99 -9.55 -3.65 -18.34
CA GLU A 99 -10.24 -4.33 -17.24
C GLU A 99 -9.29 -4.54 -16.06
N LEU A 100 -8.04 -4.94 -16.33
CA LEU A 100 -7.00 -5.08 -15.33
C LEU A 100 -6.66 -3.73 -14.68
N ARG A 101 -6.44 -2.68 -15.48
CA ARG A 101 -6.18 -1.31 -14.99
C ARG A 101 -7.31 -0.81 -14.09
N THR A 102 -8.54 -0.97 -14.53
CA THR A 102 -9.73 -0.53 -13.79
C THR A 102 -9.83 -1.25 -12.45
N ARG A 103 -9.61 -2.57 -12.43
CA ARG A 103 -9.66 -3.34 -11.18
C ARG A 103 -8.56 -2.93 -10.20
N TYR A 104 -7.33 -2.71 -10.68
CA TYR A 104 -6.25 -2.18 -9.85
C TYR A 104 -6.58 -0.79 -9.29
N ALA A 105 -7.12 0.11 -10.13
CA ALA A 105 -7.48 1.45 -9.71
C ALA A 105 -8.55 1.44 -8.61
N ILE A 106 -9.60 0.62 -8.76
CA ILE A 106 -10.66 0.48 -7.74
C ILE A 106 -10.09 -0.09 -6.45
N ALA A 107 -9.29 -1.16 -6.54
CA ALA A 107 -8.79 -1.85 -5.34
C ALA A 107 -7.77 -0.99 -4.57
N LEU A 108 -6.90 -0.26 -5.26
CA LEU A 108 -5.96 0.69 -4.65
C LEU A 108 -6.69 1.89 -4.04
N ALA A 109 -7.73 2.42 -4.71
CA ALA A 109 -8.57 3.48 -4.16
C ALA A 109 -9.31 3.01 -2.90
N ALA A 110 -9.81 1.77 -2.88
CA ALA A 110 -10.45 1.21 -1.69
C ALA A 110 -9.46 1.02 -0.53
N ALA A 111 -8.20 0.67 -0.82
CA ALA A 111 -7.17 0.48 0.21
C ALA A 111 -6.67 1.79 0.84
N SER A 112 -6.83 2.93 0.16
CA SER A 112 -6.43 4.24 0.67
C SER A 112 -7.49 4.91 1.56
N LEU A 113 -8.72 4.38 1.58
CA LEU A 113 -9.79 4.90 2.43
C LEU A 113 -9.49 4.63 3.91
N PRO A 114 -9.68 5.61 4.80
CA PRO A 114 -9.63 5.35 6.24
C PRO A 114 -10.71 4.32 6.60
N PRO A 115 -10.47 3.44 7.59
CA PRO A 115 -11.49 2.53 8.08
C PRO A 115 -12.73 3.34 8.48
N LEU A 116 -13.91 2.92 8.00
CA LEU A 116 -15.17 3.55 8.38
C LEU A 116 -15.36 3.37 9.89
N VAL A 117 -15.08 4.42 10.65
CA VAL A 117 -15.41 4.47 12.07
C VAL A 117 -16.91 4.75 12.15
N PHE A 118 -17.70 3.68 12.24
CA PHE A 118 -19.09 3.81 12.65
C PHE A 118 -19.09 4.23 14.13
N SER A 119 -19.15 5.52 14.38
CA SER A 119 -19.47 6.03 15.72
C SER A 119 -20.85 5.49 16.08
N ALA A 120 -20.94 4.66 17.11
CA ALA A 120 -22.21 4.21 17.63
C ALA A 120 -23.03 5.45 17.99
N ALA A 121 -24.08 5.73 17.21
CA ALA A 121 -24.98 6.82 17.49
C ALA A 121 -25.53 6.65 18.92
N PRO A 122 -25.66 7.72 19.72
CA PRO A 122 -26.28 7.62 21.03
C PRO A 122 -27.69 7.05 20.83
N VAL A 123 -27.95 5.90 21.45
CA VAL A 123 -29.29 5.31 21.53
C VAL A 123 -30.16 6.35 22.23
N LEU A 124 -31.04 7.00 21.47
CA LEU A 124 -32.08 7.84 22.04
C LEU A 124 -33.04 6.90 22.78
N HIS A 125 -32.89 6.83 24.10
CA HIS A 125 -33.93 6.28 24.96
C HIS A 125 -35.15 7.20 24.85
N ALA A 126 -36.21 6.66 24.24
CA ALA A 126 -37.56 7.24 24.26
C ALA A 126 -38.24 6.95 25.60
#